data_AF-A0A955T5Q0-F1
#
_entry.id   AF-A0A955T5Q0-F1
#
_cell.length_a   1.000
_cell.length_b   1.000
_cell.length_c   1.000
_cell.angle_alpha   90.00
_cell.angle_beta   90.00
_cell.angle_gamma   90.00
#
_symmetry.space_group_name_H-M   'P 1'
#
loop_
_entity.id
_entity.type
_entity.pdbx_description
1 polymer ?
#
loop_
_entity_poly.entity_id
_entity_poly.type
_entity_poly.pdbx_seq_one_letter_code
_entity_poly.pdbx_strand_id
1 'polypeptide(L)'
;MSAEPKPPSAEPVSRDTPRFSIASSPHLLDSSRSTQGMMVDVLIGLAPVLVVSLIVFRSYALLQVGLCVVSCLVFEALCAGMRGRSLPLWDGSAAVTGVILGLSLPWSAPWYIAVIGSAVAIGLAKWVFGGLGYNLFNPAMVGRAFV
;
A
#
# COMPACT_ATOMS: atom_id res chain seq x y z
N MET A 1 69.28 -9.98 -39.13
CA MET A 1 68.26 -9.09 -39.73
C MET A 1 66.97 -9.90 -39.82
N SER A 2 66.35 -10.18 -38.68
CA SER A 2 65.19 -11.05 -38.58
C SER A 2 63.94 -10.23 -38.89
N ALA A 3 63.27 -10.55 -39.99
CA ALA A 3 62.01 -9.92 -40.36
C ALA A 3 60.92 -10.41 -39.39
N GLU A 4 60.44 -9.48 -38.56
CA GLU A 4 59.30 -9.70 -37.67
C GLU A 4 58.01 -9.76 -38.51
N PRO A 5 57.15 -10.79 -38.36
CA PRO A 5 55.91 -10.87 -39.10
C PRO A 5 54.93 -9.82 -38.56
N LYS A 6 54.51 -8.91 -39.44
CA LYS A 6 53.49 -7.89 -39.20
C LYS A 6 52.20 -8.56 -38.66
N PRO A 7 51.66 -8.17 -37.48
CA PRO A 7 50.46 -8.77 -36.95
C PRO A 7 49.25 -8.45 -37.87
N PRO A 8 48.31 -9.39 -38.03
CA PRO A 8 47.16 -9.22 -38.91
C PRO A 8 46.32 -8.03 -38.43
N SER A 9 45.98 -7.16 -39.38
CA SER A 9 45.11 -6.01 -39.20
C SER A 9 43.80 -6.42 -38.55
N ALA A 10 43.52 -5.85 -37.37
CA ALA A 10 42.29 -6.05 -36.64
C ALA A 10 41.11 -5.47 -37.44
N GLU A 11 40.37 -6.33 -38.12
CA GLU A 11 39.03 -5.96 -38.62
C GLU A 11 38.11 -5.74 -37.41
N PRO A 12 37.29 -4.68 -37.41
CA PRO A 12 36.34 -4.44 -36.34
C PRO A 12 35.27 -5.53 -36.38
N VAL A 13 35.36 -6.50 -35.47
CA VAL A 13 34.32 -7.51 -35.25
C VAL A 13 33.03 -6.77 -34.90
N SER A 14 32.11 -6.63 -35.86
CA SER A 14 30.77 -6.11 -35.62
C SER A 14 30.05 -7.10 -34.70
N ARG A 15 30.05 -6.79 -33.41
CA ARG A 15 29.31 -7.58 -32.41
C ARG A 15 27.82 -7.29 -32.55
N ASP A 16 27.20 -7.87 -33.58
CA ASP A 16 25.75 -8.08 -33.64
C ASP A 16 25.37 -9.15 -32.61
N THR A 17 25.53 -8.80 -31.34
CA THR A 17 24.97 -9.58 -30.24
C THR A 17 23.50 -9.18 -30.14
N PRO A 18 22.56 -10.11 -30.33
CA PRO A 18 21.14 -9.81 -30.15
C PRO A 18 20.96 -9.23 -28.74
N ARG A 19 20.51 -7.96 -28.65
CA ARG A 19 20.26 -7.30 -27.37
C ARG A 19 19.04 -7.95 -26.72
N PHE A 20 19.27 -8.91 -25.84
CA PHE A 20 18.22 -9.47 -25.02
C PHE A 20 17.75 -8.41 -24.01
N SER A 21 16.50 -7.97 -24.16
CA SER A 21 15.84 -7.08 -23.20
C SER A 21 15.51 -7.87 -21.93
N ILE A 22 16.44 -7.87 -20.98
CA ILE A 22 16.22 -8.44 -19.64
C ILE A 22 15.41 -7.42 -18.85
N ALA A 23 14.08 -7.53 -18.91
CA ALA A 23 13.21 -6.79 -18.01
C ALA A 23 13.24 -7.44 -16.62
N SER A 24 13.25 -6.63 -15.56
CA SER A 24 13.03 -7.17 -14.22
C SER A 24 11.56 -7.59 -14.09
N SER A 25 11.26 -8.67 -13.36
CA SER A 25 9.88 -9.04 -13.03
C SER A 25 9.13 -7.85 -12.42
N PRO A 26 7.83 -7.66 -12.72
CA PRO A 26 6.93 -8.55 -13.49
C PRO A 26 7.05 -8.38 -15.02
N HIS A 27 7.07 -9.47 -15.76
CA HIS A 27 7.15 -9.45 -17.23
C HIS A 27 5.78 -9.22 -17.91
N LEU A 28 4.70 -9.33 -17.13
CA LEU A 28 3.31 -9.07 -17.52
C LEU A 28 2.77 -7.89 -16.72
N LEU A 29 3.35 -6.69 -16.92
CA LEU A 29 2.70 -5.47 -16.46
C LEU A 29 1.54 -5.18 -17.41
N ASP A 30 0.35 -5.57 -17.00
CA ASP A 30 -0.87 -5.00 -17.56
C ASP A 30 -0.96 -3.56 -17.04
N SER A 31 -0.60 -2.58 -17.87
CA SER A 31 -0.62 -1.15 -17.51
C SER A 31 -1.99 -0.64 -17.06
N SER A 32 -3.02 -1.47 -17.24
CA SER A 32 -4.40 -1.26 -16.79
C SER A 32 -4.60 -1.48 -15.28
N ARG A 33 -3.76 -2.27 -14.59
CA ARG A 33 -3.91 -2.57 -13.16
C ARG A 33 -3.16 -1.58 -12.28
N SER A 34 -3.86 -0.51 -11.92
CA SER A 34 -3.42 0.44 -10.91
C SER A 34 -3.59 -0.10 -9.49
N THR A 35 -2.69 0.30 -8.58
CA THR A 35 -2.81 0.10 -7.13
C THR A 35 -4.15 0.59 -6.58
N GLN A 36 -4.64 1.72 -7.10
CA GLN A 36 -5.94 2.27 -6.72
C GLN A 36 -7.08 1.30 -7.10
N GLY A 37 -7.00 0.65 -8.27
CA GLY A 37 -7.98 -0.35 -8.70
C GLY A 37 -8.05 -1.53 -7.74
N MET A 38 -6.89 -2.05 -7.33
CA MET A 38 -6.84 -3.14 -6.35
C MET A 38 -7.43 -2.74 -4.98
N MET A 39 -7.21 -1.50 -4.53
CA MET A 39 -7.80 -1.03 -3.26
C MET A 39 -9.32 -0.88 -3.36
N VAL A 40 -9.83 -0.46 -4.52
CA VAL A 40 -11.28 -0.42 -4.79
C VAL A 40 -11.86 -1.84 -4.80
N ASP A 41 -11.19 -2.81 -5.42
CA ASP A 41 -11.62 -4.21 -5.41
C ASP A 41 -11.72 -4.76 -3.97
N VAL A 42 -10.77 -4.40 -3.09
CA VAL A 42 -10.83 -4.75 -1.67
C VAL A 42 -12.03 -4.10 -0.98
N LEU A 43 -12.31 -2.81 -1.24
CA LEU A 43 -13.49 -2.14 -0.69
C LEU A 43 -14.80 -2.77 -1.17
N ILE A 44 -14.88 -3.17 -2.44
CA ILE A 44 -16.02 -3.91 -3.00
C ILE A 44 -16.17 -5.27 -2.30
N GLY A 45 -15.07 -5.97 -2.06
CA GLY A 45 -15.06 -7.23 -1.30
C GLY A 45 -15.51 -7.07 0.16
N LEU A 46 -15.25 -5.91 0.78
CA LEU A 46 -15.69 -5.60 2.14
C LEU A 46 -17.13 -5.08 2.22
N ALA A 47 -17.72 -4.65 1.11
CA ALA A 47 -19.09 -4.15 1.05
C ALA A 47 -20.14 -5.12 1.63
N PRO A 48 -20.19 -6.43 1.29
CA PRO A 48 -21.15 -7.35 1.88
C PRO A 48 -20.98 -7.49 3.40
N VAL A 49 -19.73 -7.45 3.90
CA VAL A 49 -19.44 -7.50 5.33
C VAL A 49 -19.94 -6.24 6.04
N LEU A 50 -19.76 -5.08 5.42
CA LEU A 50 -20.32 -3.82 5.93
C LEU A 50 -21.84 -3.84 5.98
N VAL A 51 -22.51 -4.35 4.94
CA VAL A 51 -23.98 -4.45 4.90
C VAL A 51 -24.50 -5.33 6.06
N VAL A 52 -23.91 -6.51 6.27
CA VAL A 52 -24.28 -7.38 7.39
C VAL A 52 -24.03 -6.70 8.73
N SER A 53 -22.90 -6.01 8.87
CA SER A 53 -22.57 -5.27 10.09
C SER A 53 -23.59 -4.17 10.40
N LEU A 54 -24.10 -3.47 9.37
CA LEU A 54 -25.15 -2.46 9.52
C LEU A 54 -26.50 -3.08 9.89
N ILE A 55 -26.83 -4.28 9.41
CA ILE A 55 -28.08 -4.96 9.77
C ILE A 55 -28.05 -5.38 11.25
N VAL A 56 -26.92 -5.93 11.71
CA VAL A 56 -26.77 -6.46 13.08
C VAL A 56 -26.57 -5.34 14.11
N PHE A 57 -25.64 -4.42 13.85
CA PHE A 57 -25.23 -3.38 14.81
C PHE A 57 -25.84 -2.01 14.53
N ARG A 58 -26.61 -1.86 13.45
CA ARG A 58 -27.34 -0.64 13.10
C ARG A 58 -26.40 0.56 12.92
N SER A 59 -26.75 1.71 13.51
CA SER A 59 -25.98 2.94 13.41
C SER A 59 -24.61 2.88 14.09
N TYR A 60 -24.43 2.01 15.09
CA TYR A 60 -23.18 1.91 15.84
C TYR A 60 -22.02 1.42 14.97
N ALA A 61 -22.26 0.45 14.08
CA ALA A 61 -21.24 0.00 13.13
C ALA A 61 -20.79 1.12 12.18
N LEU A 62 -21.72 1.95 11.71
CA LEU A 62 -21.40 3.06 10.81
C LEU A 62 -20.52 4.10 11.51
N LEU A 63 -20.86 4.43 12.77
CA LEU A 63 -20.07 5.35 13.58
C LEU A 63 -18.67 4.81 13.85
N GLN A 64 -18.55 3.53 14.22
CA GLN A 64 -17.27 2.90 14.54
C GLN A 64 -16.34 2.82 13.31
N VAL A 65 -16.87 2.33 12.18
CA VAL A 65 -16.11 2.24 10.94
C VAL A 65 -15.78 3.64 10.41
N GLY A 66 -16.76 4.55 10.40
CA GLY A 66 -16.56 5.93 9.98
C GLY A 66 -15.48 6.63 10.78
N LEU A 67 -15.47 6.45 12.10
CA LEU A 67 -14.45 7.02 12.97
C LEU A 67 -13.05 6.47 12.67
N CYS A 68 -12.92 5.16 12.44
CA CYS A 68 -11.64 4.55 12.04
C CYS A 68 -11.16 5.06 10.68
N VAL A 69 -12.05 5.16 9.70
CA VAL A 69 -11.72 5.65 8.35
C VAL A 69 -11.29 7.11 8.37
N VAL A 70 -12.07 7.98 9.02
CA VAL A 70 -11.74 9.41 9.15
C VAL A 70 -10.43 9.58 9.91
N SER A 71 -10.24 8.88 11.02
CA SER A 71 -9.00 8.94 11.79
C SER A 71 -7.80 8.48 10.96
N CYS A 72 -7.91 7.37 10.25
CA CYS A 72 -6.84 6.88 9.37
C CYS A 72 -6.50 7.89 8.26
N LEU A 73 -7.49 8.50 7.62
CA LEU A 73 -7.27 9.52 6.59
C LEU A 73 -6.58 10.78 7.15
N VAL A 74 -6.97 11.22 8.34
CA VAL A 74 -6.35 12.35 9.03
C VAL A 74 -4.89 12.04 9.38
N PHE A 75 -4.61 10.88 9.97
CA PHE A 75 -3.24 10.48 10.28
C PHE A 75 -2.39 10.27 9.03
N GLU A 76 -2.98 9.78 7.94
CA GLU A 76 -2.28 9.64 6.66
C GLU A 76 -1.86 11.01 6.12
N ALA A 77 -2.78 11.96 6.10
CA ALA A 77 -2.51 13.33 5.65
C ALA A 77 -1.46 14.01 6.54
N LEU A 78 -1.57 13.82 7.86
CA LEU A 78 -0.62 14.39 8.83
C LEU A 78 0.79 13.81 8.63
N CYS A 79 0.93 12.48 8.60
CA CYS A 79 2.22 11.83 8.40
C CYS A 79 2.83 12.11 7.03
N ALA A 80 2.01 12.21 5.97
CA ALA A 80 2.46 12.63 4.65
C ALA A 80 3.00 14.06 4.66
N GLY A 81 2.26 14.99 5.28
CA GLY A 81 2.66 16.39 5.43
C GLY A 81 3.96 16.53 6.23
N MET A 82 4.10 15.79 7.34
CA MET A 82 5.32 15.77 8.15
C MET A 82 6.54 15.25 7.39
N ARG A 83 6.33 14.33 6.43
CA ARG A 83 7.42 13.78 5.59
C ARG A 83 7.64 14.57 4.30
N GLY A 84 6.91 15.67 4.08
CA GLY A 84 7.00 16.48 2.87
C GLY A 84 6.67 15.72 1.58
N ARG A 85 5.86 14.65 1.67
CA ARG A 85 5.43 13.87 0.51
C ARG A 85 4.06 14.34 0.02
N SER A 86 3.80 14.12 -1.26
CA SER A 86 2.47 14.27 -1.85
C SER A 86 1.46 13.43 -1.06
N LEU A 87 0.29 14.00 -0.77
CA LEU A 87 -0.74 13.33 0.03
C LEU A 87 -1.24 12.07 -0.72
N PRO A 88 -0.94 10.86 -0.22
CA PRO A 88 -1.34 9.61 -0.88
C PRO A 88 -2.82 9.25 -0.60
N LEU A 89 -3.68 10.27 -0.43
CA LEU A 89 -5.10 10.09 -0.14
C LEU A 89 -5.81 9.36 -1.29
N TRP A 90 -5.33 9.54 -2.51
CA TRP A 90 -5.88 8.94 -3.72
C TRP A 90 -5.58 7.45 -3.88
N ASP A 91 -4.62 6.92 -3.11
CA ASP A 91 -4.22 5.51 -3.20
C ASP A 91 -5.25 4.58 -2.55
N GLY A 92 -6.23 5.11 -1.80
CA GLY A 92 -7.31 4.33 -1.17
C GLY A 92 -6.91 3.46 0.02
N SER A 93 -5.60 3.26 0.24
CA SER A 93 -5.09 2.36 1.27
C SER A 93 -5.38 2.77 2.72
N ALA A 94 -5.40 4.06 3.03
CA ALA A 94 -5.78 4.55 4.35
C ALA A 94 -7.24 4.25 4.66
N ALA A 95 -8.12 4.39 3.66
CA ALA A 95 -9.53 4.06 3.77
C ALA A 95 -9.72 2.55 3.99
N VAL A 96 -9.07 1.70 3.19
CA VAL A 96 -9.08 0.24 3.37
C VAL A 96 -8.62 -0.13 4.78
N THR A 97 -7.52 0.45 5.25
CA THR A 97 -6.99 0.22 6.60
C THR A 97 -8.02 0.58 7.68
N GLY A 98 -8.66 1.74 7.55
CA GLY A 98 -9.71 2.19 8.47
C GLY A 98 -10.95 1.30 8.46
N VAL A 99 -11.38 0.82 7.29
CA VAL A 99 -12.52 -0.09 7.18
C VAL A 99 -12.22 -1.43 7.85
N ILE A 100 -11.07 -2.03 7.56
CA ILE A 100 -10.65 -3.31 8.15
C ILE A 100 -10.52 -3.18 9.68
N LEU A 101 -9.87 -2.11 10.15
CA LEU A 101 -9.72 -1.86 11.58
C LEU A 101 -11.10 -1.67 12.26
N GLY A 102 -11.98 -0.85 11.68
CA GLY A 102 -13.30 -0.59 12.21
C GLY A 102 -14.20 -1.83 12.27
N LEU A 103 -14.14 -2.69 11.25
CA LEU A 103 -14.84 -3.98 11.23
C LEU A 103 -14.25 -4.99 12.21
N SER A 104 -12.96 -4.86 12.56
CA SER A 104 -12.30 -5.77 13.51
C SER A 104 -12.60 -5.44 14.97
N LEU A 105 -13.02 -4.21 15.27
CA LEU A 105 -13.33 -3.72 16.61
C LEU A 105 -14.77 -4.04 17.00
N PRO A 106 -15.05 -4.30 18.29
CA PRO A 106 -16.43 -4.47 18.75
C PRO A 106 -17.21 -3.16 18.61
N TRP A 107 -18.51 -3.24 18.32
CA TRP A 107 -19.39 -2.08 18.18
C TRP A 107 -19.53 -1.25 19.47
N SER A 108 -19.22 -1.86 20.62
CA SER A 108 -19.23 -1.22 21.94
C SER A 108 -17.90 -0.55 22.29
N ALA A 109 -16.89 -0.62 21.41
CA ALA A 109 -15.60 0.01 21.65
C ALA A 109 -15.77 1.54 21.80
N PRO A 110 -15.17 2.14 22.84
CA PRO A 110 -15.11 3.58 22.97
C PRO A 110 -14.39 4.26 21.79
N TRP A 111 -14.82 5.48 21.47
CA TRP A 111 -14.30 6.25 20.34
C TRP A 111 -12.78 6.47 20.38
N TYR A 112 -12.19 6.61 21.57
CA TYR A 112 -10.74 6.81 21.70
C TYR A 112 -9.93 5.58 21.25
N ILE A 113 -10.50 4.37 21.36
CA ILE A 113 -9.83 3.14 20.92
C ILE A 113 -9.65 3.14 19.40
N ALA A 114 -10.68 3.55 18.67
CA ALA A 114 -10.61 3.69 17.21
C ALA A 114 -9.51 4.69 16.81
N VAL A 115 -9.45 5.85 17.47
CA VAL A 115 -8.46 6.90 17.17
C VAL A 115 -7.04 6.42 17.46
N ILE A 116 -6.81 5.79 18.61
CA ILE A 116 -5.49 5.27 19.01
C ILE A 116 -5.06 4.15 18.07
N GLY A 117 -5.95 3.20 17.77
CA GLY A 117 -5.68 2.12 16.83
C GLY A 117 -5.34 2.64 15.42
N SER A 118 -6.05 3.66 14.94
CA SER A 118 -5.76 4.33 13.67
C SER A 118 -4.41 5.05 13.68
N ALA A 119 -4.03 5.71 14.78
CA ALA A 119 -2.74 6.36 14.91
C ALA A 119 -1.59 5.35 14.83
N VAL A 120 -1.72 4.20 15.48
CA VAL A 120 -0.73 3.12 15.43
C VAL A 120 -0.70 2.45 14.06
N ALA A 121 -1.86 2.16 13.46
CA ALA A 121 -1.95 1.58 12.13
C ALA A 121 -1.26 2.45 11.08
N ILE A 122 -1.57 3.75 11.05
CA ILE A 122 -1.04 4.63 10.02
C ILE A 122 0.36 5.12 10.37
N GLY A 123 0.56 5.66 11.57
CA GLY A 123 1.84 6.22 11.99
C GLY A 123 2.92 5.15 12.10
N LEU A 124 2.72 4.16 12.96
CA LEU A 124 3.74 3.13 13.27
C LEU A 124 3.82 2.04 12.21
N ALA A 125 2.68 1.50 11.77
CA ALA A 125 2.71 0.32 10.90
C ALA A 125 2.90 0.66 9.40
N LYS A 126 2.52 1.86 8.96
CA LYS A 126 2.65 2.29 7.56
C LYS A 126 3.75 3.33 7.37
N TRP A 127 3.72 4.44 8.09
CA TRP A 127 4.63 5.56 7.82
C TRP A 127 6.05 5.39 8.35
N VAL A 128 6.27 4.63 9.42
CA VAL A 128 7.64 4.31 9.89
C VAL A 128 8.45 3.62 8.78
N PHE A 129 7.82 2.70 8.05
CA PHE A 129 8.49 1.95 6.97
C PHE A 129 8.53 2.71 5.64
N GLY A 130 7.96 3.91 5.57
CA GLY A 130 8.04 4.76 4.38
C GLY A 130 6.79 4.77 3.51
N GLY A 131 5.65 4.26 4.00
CA GLY A 131 4.36 4.36 3.33
C GLY A 131 3.98 3.13 2.51
N LEU A 132 3.08 3.32 1.55
CA LEU A 132 2.52 2.22 0.77
C LEU A 132 3.60 1.47 -0.03
N GLY A 133 3.58 0.14 0.01
CA GLY A 133 4.54 -0.74 -0.68
C GLY A 133 5.74 -1.14 0.16
N TYR A 134 5.98 -0.47 1.30
CA TYR A 134 7.07 -0.79 2.23
C TYR A 134 6.57 -1.34 3.57
N ASN A 135 5.27 -1.64 3.69
CA ASN A 135 4.69 -2.13 4.94
C ASN A 135 5.19 -3.55 5.24
N LEU A 136 5.96 -3.73 6.33
CA LEU A 136 6.41 -5.05 6.78
C LEU A 136 5.23 -5.91 7.28
N PHE A 137 4.24 -5.27 7.89
CA PHE A 137 3.03 -5.91 8.43
C PHE A 137 1.77 -5.24 7.87
N ASN A 138 0.63 -5.94 7.93
CA ASN A 138 -0.67 -5.35 7.61
C ASN A 138 -0.99 -4.20 8.59
N PRO A 139 -1.10 -2.94 8.13
CA PRO A 139 -1.28 -1.80 9.03
C PRO A 139 -2.54 -1.91 9.91
N ALA A 140 -3.64 -2.41 9.36
CA ALA A 140 -4.90 -2.55 10.10
C ALA A 140 -4.76 -3.56 11.25
N MET A 141 -4.09 -4.68 11.01
CA MET A 141 -3.90 -5.70 12.03
C MET A 141 -2.92 -5.28 13.11
N VAL A 142 -1.92 -4.45 12.78
CA VAL A 142 -1.05 -3.85 13.81
C VAL A 142 -1.83 -2.88 14.69
N GLY A 143 -2.68 -2.03 14.09
CA GLY A 143 -3.58 -1.17 14.84
C GLY A 143 -4.51 -1.96 15.76
N ARG A 144 -5.06 -3.08 15.27
CA ARG A 144 -5.92 -3.99 16.06
C ARG A 144 -5.17 -4.70 17.18
N ALA A 145 -3.93 -5.14 16.95
CA ALA A 145 -3.14 -5.83 17.96
C ALA A 145 -2.73 -4.91 19.12
N PHE A 146 -2.70 -3.59 18.89
CA PHE A 146 -2.38 -2.61 19.91
C PHE A 146 -3.54 -2.31 20.87
N VAL A 147 -4.80 -2.51 20.44
CA VAL A 147 -6.01 -2.04 21.12
C VAL A 147 -6.89 -3.13 21.69
#